data_AF-A0AAE9ET79-F1
#
_entry.id   AF-A0AAE9ET79-F1
#
_cell.length_a   1.000
_cell.length_b   1.000
_cell.length_c   1.000
_cell.angle_alpha   90.00
_cell.angle_beta   90.00
_cell.angle_gamma   90.00
#
_symmetry.space_group_name_H-M   'P 1'
#
loop_
_entity.id
_entity.type
_entity.pdbx_description
1 polymer ?
#
loop_
_entity_poly.entity_id
_entity_poly.type
_entity_poly.pdbx_seq_one_letter_code
_entity_poly.pdbx_strand_id
1 'polypeptide(L)'
;MNNIHRFIQKRFFLRTRHAHPFGIVLDIDGVLFKGRNLLPRVKEAFSLITDKNGNFVVPTVFLTNGTNSTEKIKAAQLSEQLGFRIPADHVLMSHSPLKMFTDLHDKQVLVVGQKNARSIAKGVGFKKVTTIDQLKSWFPHLDCTDFSRKIVDPKETEAARKRFKPVEAIVMLGEPLKWESSLQLLLDCVLTHGSE
;
A
#
# COMPACT_ATOMS: atom_id res chain seq x y z
N MET A 1 -21.81 1.96 -1.65
CA MET A 1 -21.82 0.71 -2.44
C MET A 1 -21.45 0.88 -3.92
N ASN A 2 -21.80 2.00 -4.58
CA ASN A 2 -21.53 2.20 -6.02
C ASN A 2 -20.04 2.23 -6.45
N ASN A 3 -19.13 2.69 -5.59
CA ASN A 3 -17.70 2.78 -5.92
C ASN A 3 -16.99 1.42 -5.93
N ILE A 4 -17.39 0.49 -5.05
CA ILE A 4 -16.86 -0.87 -4.99
C ILE A 4 -17.21 -1.61 -6.27
N HIS A 5 -18.50 -1.60 -6.64
CA HIS A 5 -18.97 -2.28 -7.85
C HIS A 5 -18.29 -1.73 -9.11
N ARG A 6 -18.13 -0.40 -9.21
CA ARG A 6 -17.43 0.24 -10.33
C ARG A 6 -15.93 -0.06 -10.36
N PHE A 7 -15.27 -0.15 -9.20
CA PHE A 7 -13.85 -0.53 -9.10
C PHE A 7 -13.64 -1.99 -9.54
N ILE A 8 -14.51 -2.89 -9.08
CA ILE A 8 -14.48 -4.30 -9.48
C ILE A 8 -14.77 -4.41 -10.99
N GLN A 9 -15.81 -3.75 -11.49
CA GLN A 9 -16.13 -3.78 -12.92
C GLN A 9 -15.03 -3.18 -13.80
N LYS A 10 -14.39 -2.07 -13.41
CA LYS A 10 -13.33 -1.44 -14.21
C LYS A 10 -12.02 -2.22 -14.23
N ARG A 11 -11.70 -2.96 -13.17
CA ARG A 11 -10.39 -3.62 -13.01
C ARG A 11 -10.41 -5.12 -13.36
N PHE A 12 -11.56 -5.77 -13.27
CA PHE A 12 -11.70 -7.22 -13.49
C PHE A 12 -12.37 -7.61 -14.80
N PHE A 13 -12.55 -6.70 -15.77
CA PHE A 13 -12.59 -7.10 -17.18
C PHE A 13 -11.18 -7.54 -17.60
N LEU A 14 -10.72 -8.64 -17.01
CA LEU A 14 -9.64 -9.45 -17.55
C LEU A 14 -10.15 -9.88 -18.92
N ARG A 15 -9.69 -9.21 -19.97
CA ARG A 15 -10.10 -9.50 -21.35
C ARG A 15 -9.54 -10.86 -21.74
N THR A 16 -10.16 -11.93 -21.27
CA THR A 16 -9.95 -13.26 -21.85
C THR A 16 -10.76 -13.32 -23.15
N ARG A 17 -10.18 -13.90 -24.19
CA ARG A 17 -10.84 -14.03 -25.50
C ARG A 17 -12.10 -14.90 -25.43
N HIS A 18 -12.27 -15.68 -24.37
CA HIS A 18 -13.38 -16.59 -24.15
C HIS A 18 -14.02 -16.35 -22.78
N ALA A 19 -15.33 -16.60 -22.67
CA ALA A 19 -16.03 -16.61 -21.39
C ALA A 19 -15.63 -17.89 -20.64
N HIS A 20 -14.93 -17.73 -19.51
CA HIS A 20 -14.58 -18.84 -18.63
C HIS A 20 -15.59 -18.95 -17.47
N PRO A 21 -15.97 -20.16 -17.04
CA PRO A 21 -16.93 -20.33 -15.95
C PRO A 21 -16.34 -20.01 -14.56
N PHE A 22 -15.03 -19.74 -14.49
CA PHE A 22 -14.32 -19.42 -13.26
C PHE A 22 -13.14 -18.46 -13.50
N GLY A 23 -12.60 -17.94 -12.40
CA GLY A 23 -11.34 -17.19 -12.36
C GLY A 23 -10.48 -17.66 -11.19
N ILE A 24 -9.21 -17.27 -11.18
CA ILE A 24 -8.22 -17.68 -10.18
C ILE A 24 -7.68 -16.42 -9.47
N VAL A 25 -7.64 -16.47 -8.14
CA VAL A 25 -6.95 -15.48 -7.31
C VAL A 25 -5.80 -16.19 -6.61
N LEU A 26 -4.58 -15.74 -6.87
CA LEU A 26 -3.36 -16.35 -6.34
C LEU A 26 -2.76 -15.43 -5.29
N ASP A 27 -2.57 -15.96 -4.08
CA ASP A 27 -1.60 -15.36 -3.17
C ASP A 27 -0.17 -15.46 -3.77
N ILE A 28 0.75 -14.62 -3.30
CA ILE A 28 2.12 -14.55 -3.80
C ILE A 28 3.08 -15.24 -2.83
N ASP A 29 3.10 -14.79 -1.58
CA ASP A 29 4.08 -15.18 -0.58
C ASP A 29 3.64 -16.49 0.07
N GLY A 30 4.41 -17.57 -0.11
CA GLY A 30 4.06 -18.93 0.33
C GLY A 30 3.29 -19.75 -0.72
N VAL A 31 2.81 -19.13 -1.80
CA VAL A 31 2.09 -19.81 -2.90
C VAL A 31 2.89 -19.83 -4.20
N LEU A 32 3.47 -18.69 -4.58
CA LEU A 32 4.35 -18.60 -5.75
C LEU A 32 5.83 -18.56 -5.33
N PHE A 33 6.12 -17.92 -4.20
CA PHE A 33 7.48 -17.69 -3.73
C PHE A 33 7.67 -18.08 -2.27
N LYS A 34 8.87 -18.55 -1.92
CA LYS A 34 9.38 -18.59 -0.55
C LYS A 34 10.53 -17.60 -0.43
N GLY A 35 10.25 -16.43 0.14
CA GLY A 35 11.19 -15.30 0.10
C GLY A 35 11.42 -14.84 -1.34
N ARG A 36 12.65 -14.94 -1.85
CA ARG A 36 12.98 -14.59 -3.24
C ARG A 36 12.94 -15.77 -4.20
N ASN A 37 12.76 -16.98 -3.68
CA ASN A 37 12.85 -18.21 -4.46
C ASN A 37 11.48 -18.59 -5.01
N LEU A 38 11.39 -18.80 -6.33
CA LEU A 38 10.20 -19.34 -6.95
C LEU A 38 9.97 -20.78 -6.47
N LEU A 39 8.73 -21.11 -6.07
CA LEU A 39 8.41 -22.46 -5.63
C LEU A 39 8.44 -23.46 -6.81
N PRO A 40 8.73 -24.74 -6.56
CA PRO A 40 8.70 -25.78 -7.58
C PRO A 40 7.34 -25.82 -8.30
N ARG A 41 7.35 -26.15 -9.60
CA ARG A 41 6.16 -26.30 -10.45
C ARG A 41 5.30 -25.06 -10.68
N VAL A 42 5.65 -23.89 -10.14
CA VAL A 42 4.88 -22.65 -10.40
C VAL A 42 4.82 -22.33 -11.90
N LYS A 43 5.93 -22.50 -12.62
CA LYS A 43 5.96 -22.30 -14.08
C LYS A 43 5.07 -23.31 -14.83
N GLU A 44 5.08 -24.57 -14.41
CA GLU A 44 4.23 -25.62 -14.96
C GLU A 44 2.74 -25.29 -14.72
N ALA A 45 2.39 -24.85 -13.52
CA ALA A 45 1.03 -24.42 -13.20
C ALA A 45 0.58 -23.26 -14.09
N PHE A 46 1.44 -22.26 -14.32
CA PHE A 46 1.12 -21.16 -15.23
C PHE A 46 0.99 -21.60 -16.69
N SER A 47 1.74 -22.62 -17.15
CA SER A 47 1.54 -23.16 -18.51
C SER A 47 0.17 -23.81 -18.72
N LEU A 48 -0.54 -24.19 -17.64
CA LEU A 48 -1.91 -24.72 -17.74
C LEU A 48 -2.97 -23.63 -17.94
N ILE A 49 -2.64 -22.38 -17.61
CA ILE A 49 -3.58 -21.25 -17.61
C ILE A 49 -3.11 -20.09 -18.50
N THR A 50 -2.06 -20.30 -19.30
CA THR A 50 -1.55 -19.34 -20.29
C THR A 50 -1.46 -19.97 -21.67
N ASP A 51 -1.58 -19.15 -22.72
CA ASP A 51 -1.32 -19.56 -24.10
C ASP A 51 0.20 -19.58 -24.40
N LYS A 52 0.56 -20.03 -25.60
CA LYS A 52 1.96 -20.07 -26.07
C LYS A 52 2.68 -18.70 -26.10
N ASN A 53 1.93 -17.60 -26.02
CA ASN A 53 2.48 -16.24 -26.00
C ASN A 53 2.52 -15.67 -24.56
N GLY A 54 2.15 -16.46 -23.55
CA GLY A 54 2.10 -16.05 -22.15
C GLY A 54 0.86 -15.22 -21.79
N ASN A 55 -0.17 -15.17 -22.64
CA ASN A 55 -1.43 -14.52 -22.30
C ASN A 55 -2.27 -15.45 -21.45
N PHE A 56 -2.86 -14.93 -20.37
CA PHE A 56 -3.81 -15.69 -19.56
C PHE A 56 -5.03 -16.11 -20.39
N VAL A 57 -5.27 -17.43 -20.43
CA VAL A 57 -6.52 -17.97 -20.97
C VAL A 57 -7.59 -17.98 -19.89
N VAL A 58 -7.24 -18.24 -18.62
CA VAL A 58 -8.16 -18.13 -17.48
C VAL A 58 -8.01 -16.77 -16.78
N PRO A 59 -9.10 -16.05 -16.43
CA PRO A 59 -9.02 -14.82 -15.67
C PRO A 59 -8.24 -15.03 -14.36
N THR A 60 -7.07 -14.40 -14.24
CA THR A 60 -6.15 -14.63 -13.12
C THR A 60 -5.68 -13.31 -12.51
N VAL A 61 -5.75 -13.20 -11.18
CA VAL A 61 -5.31 -12.05 -10.39
C VAL A 61 -4.34 -12.50 -9.30
N PHE A 62 -3.32 -11.69 -9.05
CA PHE A 62 -2.37 -11.85 -7.97
C PHE A 62 -2.78 -10.97 -6.81
N LEU A 63 -3.02 -11.56 -5.65
CA LEU A 63 -3.39 -10.88 -4.42
C LEU A 63 -2.25 -11.00 -3.43
N THR A 64 -1.87 -9.91 -2.76
CA THR A 64 -0.86 -9.96 -1.69
C THR A 64 -1.15 -8.90 -0.64
N ASN A 65 -0.80 -9.22 0.60
CA ASN A 65 -0.83 -8.24 1.69
C ASN A 65 0.36 -7.28 1.66
N GLY A 66 1.32 -7.46 0.75
CA GLY A 66 2.48 -6.60 0.61
C GLY A 66 2.10 -5.13 0.42
N THR A 67 2.82 -4.23 1.09
CA THR A 67 2.61 -2.77 1.02
C THR A 67 3.84 -2.01 0.53
N ASN A 68 4.94 -2.71 0.30
CA ASN A 68 6.27 -2.13 0.10
C ASN A 68 6.50 -1.53 -1.31
N SER A 69 5.50 -1.52 -2.19
CA SER A 69 5.62 -1.06 -3.57
C SER A 69 4.26 -0.74 -4.18
N THR A 70 4.25 -0.15 -5.37
CA THR A 70 3.00 0.05 -6.14
C THR A 70 2.66 -1.20 -6.94
N GLU A 71 1.40 -1.35 -7.37
CA GLU A 71 0.98 -2.51 -8.16
C GLU A 71 1.77 -2.63 -9.47
N LYS A 72 2.17 -1.51 -10.07
CA LYS A 72 3.02 -1.47 -11.26
C LYS A 72 4.41 -2.06 -11.00
N ILE A 73 5.04 -1.70 -9.89
CA ILE A 73 6.36 -2.20 -9.53
C ILE A 73 6.27 -3.69 -9.20
N LYS A 74 5.27 -4.10 -8.42
CA LYS A 74 5.07 -5.51 -8.06
C LYS A 74 4.78 -6.37 -9.30
N ALA A 75 3.96 -5.89 -10.24
CA ALA A 75 3.69 -6.59 -11.50
C ALA A 75 4.94 -6.76 -12.36
N ALA A 76 5.79 -5.74 -12.45
CA ALA A 76 7.07 -5.83 -13.16
C ALA A 76 8.01 -6.87 -12.52
N GLN A 77 8.11 -6.87 -11.19
CA GLN A 77 8.90 -7.87 -10.44
C GLN A 77 8.39 -9.29 -10.68
N LEU A 78 7.08 -9.51 -10.56
CA LEU A 78 6.48 -10.81 -10.83
C LEU A 78 6.72 -11.25 -12.28
N SER A 79 6.65 -10.30 -13.23
CA SER A 79 6.89 -10.60 -14.65
C SER A 79 8.29 -11.10 -14.91
N GLU A 80 9.29 -10.43 -14.31
CA GLU A 80 10.70 -10.83 -14.39
C GLU A 80 10.92 -12.22 -13.77
N GLN A 81 10.36 -12.46 -12.59
CA GLN A 81 10.55 -13.71 -11.87
C GLN A 81 9.85 -14.91 -12.54
N LEU A 82 8.68 -14.70 -13.13
CA LEU A 82 7.88 -15.74 -13.78
C LEU A 82 8.25 -15.94 -15.26
N GLY A 83 8.87 -14.95 -15.89
CA GLY A 83 9.32 -15.01 -17.28
C GLY A 83 8.24 -14.69 -18.32
N PHE A 84 7.13 -14.10 -17.90
CA PHE A 84 6.07 -13.62 -18.80
C PHE A 84 5.43 -12.35 -18.25
N ARG A 85 4.77 -11.57 -19.12
CA ARG A 85 4.21 -10.27 -18.74
C ARG A 85 2.99 -10.42 -17.84
N ILE A 86 3.04 -9.79 -16.67
CA ILE A 86 1.89 -9.59 -15.77
C ILE A 86 1.47 -8.13 -15.84
N PRO A 87 0.23 -7.84 -16.28
CA PRO A 87 -0.31 -6.48 -16.25
C PRO A 87 -0.52 -5.96 -14.81
N ALA A 88 -0.33 -4.66 -14.57
CA ALA A 88 -0.42 -4.06 -13.23
C ALA A 88 -1.84 -4.09 -12.63
N ASP A 89 -2.85 -4.11 -13.49
CA ASP A 89 -4.26 -4.28 -13.18
C ASP A 89 -4.59 -5.70 -12.67
N HIS A 90 -3.77 -6.71 -13.00
CA HIS A 90 -3.88 -8.07 -12.45
C HIS A 90 -3.26 -8.20 -11.05
N VAL A 91 -2.63 -7.14 -10.51
CA VAL A 91 -2.04 -7.17 -9.17
C VAL A 91 -2.91 -6.35 -8.21
N LEU A 92 -3.28 -6.99 -7.11
CA LEU A 92 -3.96 -6.41 -5.96
C LEU A 92 -3.05 -6.50 -4.75
N MET A 93 -2.79 -5.33 -4.17
CA MET A 93 -2.02 -5.18 -2.94
C MET A 93 -2.97 -4.76 -1.81
N SER A 94 -2.54 -4.88 -0.56
CA SER A 94 -3.33 -4.52 0.62
C SER A 94 -3.90 -3.10 0.58
N HIS A 95 -3.19 -2.16 -0.04
CA HIS A 95 -3.62 -0.77 -0.21
C HIS A 95 -4.46 -0.51 -1.47
N SER A 96 -4.57 -1.47 -2.40
CA SER A 96 -5.35 -1.32 -3.64
C SER A 96 -6.82 -0.94 -3.41
N PRO A 97 -7.53 -1.49 -2.40
CA PRO A 97 -8.91 -1.11 -2.12
C PRO A 97 -9.07 0.38 -1.77
N LEU A 98 -8.06 1.04 -1.19
CA LEU A 98 -8.14 2.45 -0.79
C LEU A 98 -8.46 3.40 -1.97
N LYS A 99 -8.20 2.98 -3.21
CA LYS A 99 -8.56 3.71 -4.43
C LYS A 99 -10.07 3.92 -4.59
N MET A 100 -10.91 3.08 -3.99
CA MET A 100 -12.38 3.19 -4.08
C MET A 100 -12.98 4.13 -3.03
N PHE A 101 -12.24 4.47 -1.97
CA PHE A 101 -12.68 5.34 -0.89
C PHE A 101 -12.38 6.80 -1.19
N THR A 102 -12.93 7.29 -2.31
CA THR A 102 -12.72 8.65 -2.82
C THR A 102 -13.08 9.73 -1.80
N ASP A 103 -14.06 9.46 -0.95
CA ASP A 103 -14.53 10.39 0.09
C ASP A 103 -13.48 10.62 1.18
N LEU A 104 -12.47 9.74 1.29
CA LEU A 104 -11.33 9.89 2.19
C LEU A 104 -10.15 10.63 1.53
N HIS A 105 -10.14 10.79 0.21
CA HIS A 105 -8.95 11.29 -0.51
C HIS A 105 -8.66 12.76 -0.26
N ASP A 106 -9.67 13.56 0.10
CA ASP A 106 -9.54 14.98 0.44
C ASP A 106 -9.25 15.25 1.92
N LYS A 107 -9.28 14.22 2.77
CA LYS A 107 -8.97 14.31 4.19
C LYS A 107 -7.48 14.46 4.45
N GLN A 108 -7.12 15.16 5.52
CA GLN A 108 -5.77 15.21 6.06
C GLN A 108 -5.42 13.84 6.68
N VAL A 109 -4.62 13.05 5.97
CA VAL A 109 -4.26 11.70 6.41
C VAL A 109 -2.86 11.63 7.01
N LEU A 110 -2.75 10.95 8.15
CA LEU A 110 -1.48 10.49 8.70
C LEU A 110 -1.17 9.11 8.14
N VAL A 111 -0.09 9.00 7.38
CA VAL A 111 0.32 7.77 6.71
C VAL A 111 1.46 7.11 7.47
N VAL A 112 1.28 5.83 7.79
CA VAL A 112 2.28 4.98 8.42
C VAL A 112 2.80 3.97 7.40
N GLY A 113 4.10 3.75 7.39
CA GLY A 113 4.75 2.76 6.55
C GLY A 113 6.22 3.09 6.34
N GLN A 114 6.81 2.49 5.30
CA GLN A 114 8.20 2.70 4.95
C GLN A 114 8.39 3.97 4.09
N LYS A 115 9.62 4.20 3.59
CA LYS A 115 10.01 5.43 2.87
C LYS A 115 9.10 5.79 1.68
N ASN A 116 8.49 4.81 1.03
CA ASN A 116 7.60 5.02 -0.11
C ASN A 116 6.12 5.17 0.26
N ALA A 117 5.75 5.12 1.54
CA ALA A 117 4.36 5.21 1.95
C ALA A 117 3.67 6.50 1.44
N ARG A 118 4.39 7.61 1.39
CA ARG A 118 3.88 8.87 0.81
C ARG A 118 3.56 8.75 -0.68
N SER A 119 4.45 8.16 -1.47
CA SER A 119 4.23 8.02 -2.91
C SER A 119 3.12 7.02 -3.21
N ILE A 120 3.00 5.96 -2.42
CA ILE A 120 1.89 5.00 -2.49
C ILE A 120 0.57 5.69 -2.15
N ALA A 121 0.48 6.42 -1.03
CA ALA A 121 -0.72 7.17 -0.65
C ALA A 121 -1.17 8.14 -1.75
N LYS A 122 -0.22 8.85 -2.35
CA LYS A 122 -0.47 9.75 -3.49
C LYS A 122 -0.96 9.00 -4.73
N GLY A 123 -0.35 7.85 -5.04
CA GLY A 123 -0.78 6.99 -6.15
C GLY A 123 -2.14 6.34 -5.94
N VAL A 124 -2.58 6.17 -4.68
CA VAL A 124 -3.93 5.73 -4.32
C VAL A 124 -4.97 6.84 -4.53
N GLY A 125 -4.60 8.10 -4.30
CA GLY A 125 -5.46 9.27 -4.52
C GLY A 125 -5.48 10.30 -3.39
N PHE A 126 -4.84 10.02 -2.25
CA PHE A 126 -4.83 10.94 -1.11
C PHE A 126 -4.12 12.28 -1.44
N LYS A 127 -4.83 13.39 -1.22
CA LYS A 127 -4.36 14.73 -1.58
C LYS A 127 -3.58 15.40 -0.44
N LYS A 128 -3.94 15.17 0.81
CA LYS A 128 -3.31 15.79 1.97
C LYS A 128 -2.64 14.72 2.84
N VAL A 129 -1.34 14.50 2.62
CA VAL A 129 -0.59 13.38 3.22
C VAL A 129 0.53 13.92 4.10
N THR A 130 0.49 13.56 5.38
CA THR A 130 1.60 13.69 6.33
C THR A 130 2.08 12.29 6.68
N THR A 131 3.39 11.99 6.59
CA THR A 131 3.91 10.71 7.07
C THR A 131 4.25 10.74 8.54
N ILE A 132 4.29 9.57 9.18
CA ILE A 132 4.74 9.43 10.57
C ILE A 132 6.14 10.03 10.79
N ASP A 133 7.06 9.84 9.82
CA ASP A 133 8.40 10.42 9.87
C ASP A 133 8.39 11.96 9.81
N GLN A 134 7.47 12.55 9.03
CA GLN A 134 7.31 14.00 8.99
C GLN A 134 6.76 14.53 10.32
N LEU A 135 5.73 13.88 10.87
CA LEU A 135 5.17 14.25 12.17
C LEU A 135 6.24 14.20 13.26
N LYS A 136 7.02 13.11 13.29
CA LYS A 136 8.17 12.94 14.18
C LYS A 136 9.24 14.03 13.99
N SER A 137 9.46 14.50 12.76
CA SER A 137 10.41 15.59 12.50
C SER A 137 9.92 16.95 12.98
N TRP A 138 8.61 17.16 12.98
CA TRP A 138 7.98 18.41 13.41
C TRP A 138 7.87 18.49 14.93
N PHE A 139 7.62 17.35 15.58
CA PHE A 139 7.44 17.25 17.03
C PHE A 139 8.35 16.18 17.64
N PRO A 140 9.68 16.35 17.57
CA PRO A 140 10.62 15.34 18.07
C PRO A 140 10.47 15.03 19.57
N HIS A 141 9.96 15.99 20.35
CA HIS A 141 9.69 15.82 21.79
C HIS A 141 8.52 14.86 22.10
N LEU A 142 7.62 14.60 21.13
CA LEU A 142 6.53 13.63 21.31
C LEU A 142 7.02 12.19 21.20
N ASP A 143 8.20 11.96 20.60
CA ASP A 143 8.82 10.65 20.60
C ASP A 143 9.55 10.39 21.92
N CYS A 144 8.78 9.92 22.91
CA CYS A 144 9.31 9.58 24.23
C CYS A 144 10.31 8.40 24.22
N THR A 145 10.41 7.68 23.11
CA THR A 145 11.25 6.48 22.94
C THR A 145 12.65 6.81 22.43
N ASP A 146 12.86 7.97 21.80
CA ASP A 146 14.14 8.41 21.27
C ASP A 146 14.72 9.57 22.11
N PHE A 147 15.48 9.20 23.15
CA PHE A 147 16.06 10.16 24.10
C PHE A 147 17.05 11.16 23.47
N SER A 148 17.57 10.86 22.27
CA SER A 148 18.46 11.78 21.54
C SER A 148 17.76 13.02 21.00
N ARG A 149 16.41 13.03 20.99
CA ARG A 149 15.59 14.05 20.32
C ARG A 149 14.85 14.99 21.27
N LYS A 150 15.22 15.02 22.54
CA LYS A 150 14.52 15.79 23.58
C LYS A 150 14.79 17.29 23.56
N ILE A 151 15.92 17.73 23.02
CA ILE A 151 16.26 19.16 22.93
C ILE A 151 15.71 19.67 21.60
N VAL A 152 14.69 20.52 21.68
CA VAL A 152 14.02 21.12 20.52
C VAL A 152 13.99 22.62 20.70
N ASP A 153 14.33 23.38 19.66
CA ASP A 153 14.17 24.84 19.68
C ASP A 153 12.67 25.17 19.79
N PRO A 154 12.23 25.95 20.78
CA PRO A 154 10.84 26.41 20.89
C PRO A 154 10.32 27.09 19.61
N LYS A 155 11.19 27.81 18.88
CA LYS A 155 10.82 28.49 17.62
C LYS A 155 10.50 27.48 16.51
N GLU A 156 11.27 26.40 16.43
CA GLU A 156 11.02 25.32 15.47
C GLU A 156 9.72 24.59 15.80
N THR A 157 9.46 24.38 17.08
CA THR A 157 8.21 23.77 17.57
C THR A 157 7.00 24.66 17.22
N GLU A 158 7.09 25.96 17.41
CA GLU A 158 5.99 26.87 17.07
C GLU A 158 5.77 26.95 15.54
N ALA A 159 6.85 26.93 14.75
CA ALA A 159 6.76 26.85 13.30
C ALA A 159 6.11 25.54 12.84
N ALA A 160 6.39 24.42 13.52
CA ALA A 160 5.76 23.13 13.29
C ALA A 160 4.26 23.15 13.59
N ARG A 161 3.83 23.73 14.73
CA ARG A 161 2.41 23.92 15.07
C ARG A 161 1.65 24.69 13.99
N LYS A 162 2.22 25.81 13.51
CA LYS A 162 1.62 26.62 12.43
C LYS A 162 1.44 25.83 11.11
N ARG A 163 2.30 24.85 10.84
CA ARG A 163 2.24 23.98 9.65
C ARG A 163 1.30 22.80 9.86
N PHE A 164 1.13 22.36 11.09
CA PHE A 164 0.31 21.20 11.42
C PHE A 164 -1.15 21.46 11.06
N LYS A 165 -1.79 20.40 10.58
CA LYS A 165 -3.21 20.36 10.29
C LYS A 165 -3.77 19.14 11.00
N PRO A 166 -4.93 19.25 11.68
CA PRO A 166 -5.51 18.13 12.39
C PRO A 166 -5.66 16.91 11.49
N VAL A 167 -5.29 15.75 12.03
CA VAL A 167 -5.36 14.48 11.32
C VAL A 167 -6.79 13.97 11.34
N GLU A 168 -7.36 13.75 10.16
CA GLU A 168 -8.76 13.30 10.00
C GLU A 168 -8.86 11.78 9.79
N ALA A 169 -7.77 11.12 9.40
CA ALA A 169 -7.68 9.67 9.31
C ALA A 169 -6.23 9.18 9.37
N ILE A 170 -6.05 7.96 9.89
CA ILE A 170 -4.78 7.25 9.88
C ILE A 170 -4.85 6.15 8.82
N VAL A 171 -3.84 6.07 7.96
CA VAL A 171 -3.74 5.06 6.91
C VAL A 171 -2.45 4.28 7.08
N MET A 172 -2.57 2.98 7.36
CA MET A 172 -1.44 2.07 7.46
C MET A 172 -1.12 1.46 6.10
N LEU A 173 -0.01 1.88 5.51
CA LEU A 173 0.53 1.39 4.24
C LEU A 173 1.79 0.54 4.47
N GLY A 174 1.83 -0.20 5.59
CA GLY A 174 2.92 -1.09 5.93
C GLY A 174 3.45 -0.88 7.33
N GLU A 175 4.45 -1.70 7.65
CA GLU A 175 5.12 -1.69 8.94
C GLU A 175 6.13 -0.53 9.01
N PRO A 176 6.08 0.31 10.06
CA PRO A 176 7.13 1.28 10.30
C PRO A 176 8.42 0.58 10.74
N LEU A 177 9.57 1.25 10.53
CA LEU A 177 10.87 0.72 10.95
C LEU A 177 11.06 0.73 12.48
N LYS A 178 10.46 1.71 13.16
CA LYS A 178 10.50 1.88 14.62
C LYS A 178 9.07 1.89 15.14
N TRP A 179 8.62 0.74 15.64
CA TRP A 179 7.25 0.56 16.11
C TRP A 179 6.97 1.38 17.35
N GLU A 180 7.90 1.42 18.29
CA GLU A 180 7.80 2.14 19.55
C GLU A 180 7.50 3.64 19.34
N SER A 181 8.29 4.32 18.49
CA SER A 181 8.05 5.73 18.16
C SER A 181 6.74 5.93 17.40
N SER A 182 6.43 5.03 16.46
CA SER A 182 5.24 5.15 15.62
C SER A 182 3.96 4.93 16.43
N LEU A 183 3.96 3.94 17.33
CA LEU A 183 2.84 3.63 18.21
C LEU A 183 2.57 4.78 19.17
N GLN A 184 3.60 5.38 19.77
CA GLN A 184 3.44 6.56 20.62
C GLN A 184 2.68 7.68 19.89
N LEU A 185 3.18 8.09 18.72
CA LEU A 185 2.57 9.17 17.93
C LEU A 185 1.17 8.81 17.41
N LEU A 186 0.93 7.54 17.09
CA LEU A 186 -0.39 7.07 16.69
C LEU A 186 -1.39 7.13 17.84
N LEU A 187 -0.98 6.72 19.04
CA LEU A 187 -1.79 6.80 20.24
C LEU A 187 -2.11 8.26 20.57
N ASP A 188 -1.11 9.15 20.54
CA ASP A 188 -1.32 10.58 20.74
C ASP A 188 -2.36 11.12 19.75
N CYS A 189 -2.21 10.79 18.47
CA CYS A 189 -3.15 11.21 17.43
C CYS A 189 -4.57 10.66 17.65
N VAL A 190 -4.74 9.42 18.13
CA VAL A 190 -6.05 8.85 18.43
C VAL A 190 -6.67 9.51 19.67
N LEU A 191 -5.87 9.71 20.72
CA LEU A 191 -6.33 10.26 22.01
C LEU A 191 -6.66 11.75 21.93
N THR A 192 -5.98 12.51 21.07
CA THR A 192 -6.27 13.94 20.83
C THR A 192 -7.31 14.17 19.73
N HIS A 193 -7.92 13.12 19.20
CA HIS A 193 -8.80 13.19 18.02
C HIS A 193 -8.14 13.91 16.83
N GLY A 194 -6.84 13.66 16.63
CA GLY A 194 -6.04 14.20 15.55
C GLY A 194 -5.60 15.65 15.75
N SER A 195 -5.91 16.26 16.89
CA SER A 195 -5.56 17.65 17.20
C SER A 195 -4.18 17.76 17.88
N GLU A 196 -3.70 19.00 18.05
CA GLU A 196 -2.46 19.30 18.79
C GLU A 196 -2.55 18.97 20.29
#